data_AF-J3MXD2-F1
#
_entry.id   AF-J3MXD2-F1
#
_cell.length_a   1.000
_cell.length_b   1.000
_cell.length_c   1.000
_cell.angle_alpha   90.00
_cell.angle_beta   90.00
_cell.angle_gamma   90.00
#
_symmetry.space_group_name_H-M   'P 1'
#
loop_
_entity.id
_entity.type
_entity.pdbx_description
1 polymer ?
#
loop_
_entity_poly.entity_id
_entity_poly.type
_entity_poly.pdbx_seq_one_letter_code
_entity_poly.pdbx_strand_id
1 'polypeptide(L)'
;MHTPRTNLNTALYANSLVGVGIASSLYHSSKGQIRKFLRWADYTMIATTTLCLSRALRNENPRLLMAASALLLPFQPLMVSVVHTGMMEVSFAKRASIEPELRMVHNLHKMSSLLGGALFIADDCFPETPYIHAAWHLAAAIGIGTCNKLLE
;
A
#
# COMPACT_ATOMS: atom_id res chain seq x y z
N MET A 1 -11.39 9.75 4.76
CA MET A 1 -11.26 8.86 3.60
C MET A 1 -12.08 7.60 3.88
N HIS A 2 -13.17 7.35 3.14
CA HIS A 2 -14.07 6.21 3.40
C HIS A 2 -13.80 5.09 2.39
N THR A 3 -13.09 4.04 2.81
CA THR A 3 -12.83 2.88 1.95
C THR A 3 -14.10 2.03 1.78
N PRO A 4 -14.47 1.63 0.54
CA PRO A 4 -15.68 0.83 0.30
C PRO A 4 -15.69 -0.47 1.12
N ARG A 5 -16.84 -0.79 1.74
CA ARG A 5 -17.08 -2.04 2.50
C ARG A 5 -18.29 -2.81 1.97
N THR A 6 -18.45 -2.80 0.65
CA THR A 6 -19.61 -3.38 -0.05
C THR A 6 -19.58 -4.91 -0.09
N ASN A 7 -18.39 -5.52 0.03
CA ASN A 7 -18.25 -6.97 0.12
C ASN A 7 -17.08 -7.38 1.02
N LEU A 8 -16.93 -8.69 1.25
CA LEU A 8 -15.88 -9.24 2.12
C LEU A 8 -14.47 -8.81 1.71
N ASN A 9 -14.13 -8.77 0.42
CA ASN A 9 -12.76 -8.44 0.00
C ASN A 9 -12.46 -6.96 0.22
N THR A 10 -13.41 -6.06 -0.09
CA THR A 10 -13.22 -4.63 0.14
C THR A 10 -13.24 -4.29 1.64
N ALA A 11 -14.03 -5.03 2.44
CA ALA A 11 -14.00 -4.93 3.90
C ALA A 11 -12.66 -5.40 4.49
N LEU A 12 -12.10 -6.50 4.00
CA LEU A 12 -10.76 -6.98 4.40
C LEU A 12 -9.69 -5.94 4.05
N TYR A 13 -9.74 -5.35 2.86
CA TYR A 13 -8.84 -4.24 2.48
C TYR A 13 -8.99 -3.04 3.42
N ALA A 14 -10.22 -2.57 3.66
CA ALA A 14 -10.47 -1.45 4.55
C ALA A 14 -9.96 -1.70 5.98
N ASN A 15 -10.16 -2.91 6.52
CA ASN A 15 -9.67 -3.28 7.84
C ASN A 15 -8.14 -3.43 7.86
N SER A 16 -7.54 -3.89 6.76
CA SER A 16 -6.08 -3.99 6.66
C SER A 16 -5.39 -2.61 6.72
N LEU A 17 -6.00 -1.57 6.16
CA LEU A 17 -5.51 -0.19 6.30
C LEU A 17 -5.49 0.29 7.75
N VAL A 18 -6.52 -0.05 8.54
CA VAL A 18 -6.53 0.22 9.99
C VAL A 18 -5.40 -0.54 10.68
N GLY A 19 -5.19 -1.80 10.30
CA GLY A 19 -4.07 -2.60 10.80
C GLY A 19 -2.70 -1.97 10.52
N VAL A 20 -2.49 -1.41 9.31
CA VAL A 20 -1.25 -0.67 8.99
C VAL A 20 -1.09 0.53 9.91
N GLY A 21 -2.15 1.31 10.13
CA GLY A 21 -2.10 2.44 11.06
C GLY A 21 -1.68 2.04 12.48
N ILE A 22 -2.22 0.91 12.98
CA ILE A 22 -1.86 0.38 14.30
C ILE A 22 -0.41 -0.11 14.32
N ALA A 23 -0.01 -0.96 13.36
CA ALA A 23 1.33 -1.54 13.30
C ALA A 23 2.41 -0.47 13.14
N SER A 24 2.18 0.50 12.25
CA SER A 24 3.05 1.66 12.02
C SER A 24 3.17 2.51 13.28
N SER A 25 2.07 2.83 13.95
CA SER A 25 2.08 3.60 15.21
C SER A 25 2.91 2.92 16.29
N LEU A 26 2.75 1.60 16.46
CA LEU A 26 3.55 0.81 17.40
C LEU A 26 5.03 0.82 17.01
N TYR A 27 5.35 0.64 15.73
CA TYR A 27 6.73 0.68 15.23
C TYR A 27 7.39 2.05 15.48
N HIS A 28 6.77 3.15 15.07
CA HIS A 28 7.34 4.49 15.25
C HIS A 28 7.43 4.93 16.72
N SER A 29 6.53 4.43 17.57
CA SER A 29 6.60 4.68 19.02
C SER A 29 7.60 3.80 19.76
N SER A 30 8.17 2.79 19.09
CA SER A 30 9.05 1.80 19.72
C SER A 30 10.54 2.14 19.63
N LYS A 31 11.31 1.63 20.61
CA LYS A 31 12.77 1.77 20.72
C LYS A 31 13.40 0.42 21.12
N GLY A 32 14.72 0.29 21.00
CA GLY A 32 15.45 -0.90 21.43
C GLY A 32 15.14 -2.16 20.60
N GLN A 33 15.21 -3.35 21.20
CA GLN A 33 15.10 -4.62 20.47
C GLN A 33 13.69 -4.91 19.93
N ILE A 34 12.63 -4.48 20.63
CA ILE A 34 11.24 -4.68 20.18
C ILE A 34 10.95 -3.96 18.86
N ARG A 35 11.69 -2.87 18.56
CA ARG A 35 11.58 -2.13 17.31
C ARG A 35 11.83 -3.00 16.08
N LYS A 36 12.73 -3.99 16.16
CA LYS A 36 13.01 -4.90 15.03
C LYS A 36 11.78 -5.77 14.70
N PHE A 37 11.14 -6.32 15.73
CA PHE A 37 9.93 -7.11 15.57
C PHE A 37 8.76 -6.24 15.08
N LEU A 38 8.58 -5.04 15.63
CA LEU A 38 7.52 -4.12 15.21
C LEU A 38 7.74 -3.59 13.79
N ARG A 39 8.99 -3.38 13.36
CA ARG A 39 9.32 -3.06 11.96
C ARG A 39 8.90 -4.19 11.03
N TRP A 40 9.20 -5.44 11.40
CA TRP A 40 8.75 -6.61 10.64
C TRP A 40 7.22 -6.67 10.57
N ALA A 41 6.53 -6.45 11.70
CA ALA A 41 5.07 -6.45 11.75
C ALA A 41 4.46 -5.35 10.87
N ASP A 42 5.04 -4.15 10.88
CA ASP A 42 4.62 -3.03 10.04
C ASP A 42 4.75 -3.36 8.55
N TYR A 43 5.93 -3.82 8.09
CA TYR A 43 6.11 -4.23 6.70
C TYR A 43 5.23 -5.41 6.28
N THR A 44 5.02 -6.37 7.18
CA THR A 44 4.09 -7.49 6.97
C THR A 44 2.66 -6.99 6.81
N MET A 45 2.25 -5.98 7.57
CA MET A 45 0.91 -5.41 7.49
C MET A 45 0.69 -4.58 6.20
N ILE A 46 1.72 -3.86 5.75
CA ILE A 46 1.74 -3.19 4.44
C ILE A 46 1.58 -4.24 3.31
N ALA A 47 2.34 -5.33 3.37
CA ALA A 47 2.24 -6.43 2.40
C ALA A 47 0.86 -7.11 2.41
N THR A 48 0.28 -7.29 3.61
CA THR A 48 -1.09 -7.81 3.76
C THR A 48 -2.10 -6.87 3.11
N THR A 49 -1.93 -5.56 3.28
CA THR A 49 -2.84 -4.56 2.72
C THR A 49 -2.80 -4.53 1.19
N THR A 50 -1.61 -4.60 0.59
CA THR A 50 -1.46 -4.66 -0.87
C THR A 50 -2.04 -5.97 -1.45
N LEU A 51 -1.87 -7.09 -0.75
CA LEU A 51 -2.50 -8.37 -1.08
C LEU A 51 -4.04 -8.26 -1.01
N CYS A 52 -4.59 -7.67 0.06
CA CYS A 52 -6.03 -7.48 0.22
C CYS A 52 -6.61 -6.56 -0.87
N LEU A 53 -5.89 -5.49 -1.24
CA LEU A 53 -6.29 -4.60 -2.34
C LEU A 53 -6.34 -5.37 -3.67
N SER A 54 -5.28 -6.09 -4.00
CA SER A 54 -5.24 -6.96 -5.19
C SER A 54 -6.39 -7.96 -5.21
N ARG A 55 -6.71 -8.57 -4.07
CA ARG A 55 -7.86 -9.50 -3.94
C ARG A 55 -9.20 -8.80 -4.19
N ALA A 56 -9.33 -7.55 -3.75
CA ALA A 56 -10.54 -6.76 -3.92
C ALA A 56 -10.73 -6.35 -5.39
N LEU A 57 -9.64 -6.09 -6.12
CA LEU A 57 -9.59 -5.78 -7.56
C LEU A 57 -9.77 -7.02 -8.46
N ARG A 58 -10.51 -8.03 -7.99
CA ARG A 58 -10.54 -9.46 -8.36
C ARG A 58 -10.61 -9.86 -9.85
N ASN A 59 -10.63 -8.92 -10.79
CA ASN A 59 -10.63 -9.17 -12.22
C ASN A 59 -9.28 -9.63 -12.79
N GLU A 60 -8.14 -9.47 -12.08
CA GLU A 60 -6.82 -9.71 -12.70
C GLU A 60 -5.88 -10.70 -11.98
N ASN A 61 -6.24 -11.22 -10.80
CA ASN A 61 -5.29 -11.98 -9.95
C ASN A 61 -5.60 -13.50 -9.86
N PRO A 62 -4.65 -14.41 -10.21
CA PRO A 62 -4.87 -15.85 -10.13
C PRO A 62 -4.87 -16.34 -8.67
N ARG A 63 -5.74 -17.29 -8.33
CA ARG A 63 -5.88 -17.84 -6.95
C ARG A 63 -4.57 -18.42 -6.41
N LEU A 64 -3.73 -18.99 -7.28
CA LEU A 64 -2.42 -19.53 -6.92
C LEU A 64 -1.46 -18.42 -6.46
N LEU A 65 -1.44 -17.27 -7.14
CA LEU A 65 -0.61 -16.13 -6.72
C LEU A 65 -1.05 -15.63 -5.35
N MET A 66 -2.36 -15.53 -5.12
CA MET A 66 -2.88 -15.12 -3.81
C MET A 66 -2.46 -16.07 -2.69
N ALA A 67 -2.48 -17.38 -2.94
CA ALA A 67 -2.04 -18.39 -1.97
C ALA A 67 -0.52 -18.33 -1.75
N ALA A 68 0.27 -18.25 -2.83
CA ALA A 68 1.73 -18.13 -2.76
C ALA A 68 2.15 -16.86 -2.01
N SER A 69 1.54 -15.72 -2.31
CA SER A 69 1.80 -14.46 -1.63
C SER A 69 1.44 -14.53 -0.15
N ALA A 70 0.33 -15.18 0.23
CA ALA A 70 -0.03 -15.37 1.64
C ALA A 70 1.01 -16.24 2.39
N LEU A 71 1.58 -17.26 1.73
CA LEU A 71 2.63 -18.10 2.31
C LEU A 71 3.97 -17.37 2.44
N LEU A 72 4.31 -16.51 1.46
CA LEU A 72 5.57 -15.76 1.43
C LEU A 72 5.55 -14.53 2.34
N LEU A 73 4.37 -14.04 2.69
CA LEU A 73 4.15 -12.81 3.45
C LEU A 73 5.04 -12.67 4.71
N PRO A 74 5.16 -13.66 5.62
CA PRO A 74 5.99 -13.52 6.82
C PRO A 74 7.50 -13.52 6.53
N PHE A 75 7.93 -14.00 5.36
CA PHE A 75 9.35 -14.16 5.00
C PHE A 75 9.85 -13.08 4.04
N GLN A 76 9.03 -12.66 3.09
CA GLN A 76 9.37 -11.70 2.04
C GLN A 76 8.26 -10.64 1.82
N PRO A 77 7.90 -9.86 2.85
CA PRO A 77 6.81 -8.88 2.76
C PRO A 77 7.06 -7.81 1.68
N LEU A 78 8.31 -7.41 1.46
CA LEU A 78 8.66 -6.44 0.43
C LEU A 78 8.39 -6.97 -0.99
N MET A 79 8.77 -8.23 -1.27
CA MET A 79 8.54 -8.84 -2.58
C MET A 79 7.04 -8.95 -2.87
N VAL A 80 6.27 -9.43 -1.88
CA VAL A 80 4.80 -9.49 -1.97
C VAL A 80 4.21 -8.11 -2.24
N SER A 81 4.68 -7.08 -1.52
CA SER A 81 4.22 -5.70 -1.72
C SER A 81 4.51 -5.19 -3.14
N VAL A 82 5.72 -5.43 -3.66
CA VAL A 82 6.13 -4.99 -5.01
C VAL A 82 5.25 -5.63 -6.07
N VAL A 83 5.06 -6.95 -6.01
CA VAL A 83 4.22 -7.69 -6.97
C VAL A 83 2.79 -7.16 -6.95
N HIS A 84 2.16 -7.10 -5.77
CA HIS A 84 0.77 -6.70 -5.67
C HIS A 84 0.53 -5.21 -5.94
N THR A 85 1.50 -4.35 -5.65
CA THR A 85 1.44 -2.93 -6.02
C THR A 85 1.56 -2.76 -7.53
N GLY A 86 2.49 -3.48 -8.18
CA GLY A 86 2.64 -3.45 -9.62
C GLY A 86 1.38 -3.92 -10.37
N MET A 87 0.73 -4.98 -9.87
CA MET A 87 -0.54 -5.45 -10.42
C MET A 87 -1.65 -4.41 -10.26
N MET A 88 -1.75 -3.78 -9.09
CA MET A 88 -2.73 -2.71 -8.86
C MET A 88 -2.51 -1.53 -9.80
N GLU A 89 -1.26 -1.12 -10.04
CA GLU A 89 -0.93 -0.03 -10.96
C GLU A 89 -1.32 -0.37 -12.40
N VAL A 90 -1.08 -1.61 -12.85
CA VAL A 90 -1.52 -2.08 -14.18
C VAL A 90 -3.05 -2.03 -14.28
N SER A 91 -3.77 -2.52 -13.27
CA SER A 91 -5.23 -2.45 -13.24
C SER A 91 -5.73 -1.00 -13.25
N PHE A 92 -5.05 -0.09 -12.53
CA PHE A 92 -5.39 1.33 -12.51
C PHE A 92 -5.19 1.96 -13.89
N ALA A 93 -4.02 1.81 -14.48
CA ALA A 93 -3.70 2.37 -15.79
C ALA A 93 -4.66 1.85 -16.87
N LYS A 94 -4.98 0.55 -16.84
CA LYS A 94 -5.94 -0.06 -17.76
C LYS A 94 -7.34 0.54 -17.60
N ARG A 95 -7.87 0.62 -16.37
CA ARG A 95 -9.18 1.25 -16.13
C ARG A 95 -9.19 2.73 -16.51
N ALA A 96 -8.16 3.50 -16.18
CA ALA A 96 -8.05 4.92 -16.54
C ALA A 96 -7.96 5.17 -18.06
N SER A 97 -7.49 4.18 -18.84
CA SER A 97 -7.50 4.27 -20.30
C SER A 97 -8.91 4.17 -20.90
N ILE A 98 -9.79 3.41 -20.23
CA ILE A 98 -11.15 3.11 -20.68
C ILE A 98 -12.17 4.08 -20.05
N GLU A 99 -12.01 4.41 -18.78
CA GLU A 99 -12.91 5.21 -17.96
C GLU A 99 -12.32 6.63 -17.78
N PRO A 100 -12.80 7.66 -18.50
CA PRO A 100 -12.21 9.01 -18.46
C PRO A 100 -12.23 9.65 -17.07
N GLU A 101 -13.23 9.31 -16.25
CA GLU A 101 -13.39 9.78 -14.87
C GLU A 101 -12.26 9.34 -13.94
N LEU A 102 -11.58 8.23 -14.25
CA LEU A 102 -10.46 7.73 -13.46
C LEU A 102 -9.12 8.39 -13.80
N ARG A 103 -9.00 9.10 -14.93
CA ARG A 103 -7.72 9.67 -15.39
C ARG A 103 -7.12 10.65 -14.40
N MET A 104 -7.94 11.55 -13.86
CA MET A 104 -7.46 12.53 -12.89
C MET A 104 -7.00 11.83 -11.60
N VAL A 105 -7.75 10.82 -11.17
CA VAL A 105 -7.45 10.05 -9.96
C VAL A 105 -6.19 9.21 -10.14
N HIS A 106 -5.98 8.63 -11.34
CA HIS A 106 -4.76 7.91 -11.72
C HIS A 106 -3.55 8.84 -11.82
N ASN A 107 -3.70 10.04 -12.39
CA ASN A 107 -2.63 11.04 -12.43
C ASN A 107 -2.21 11.45 -11.01
N LEU A 108 -3.18 11.69 -10.12
CA LEU A 108 -2.88 11.98 -8.73
C LEU A 108 -2.18 10.80 -8.03
N HIS A 109 -2.64 9.56 -8.28
CA HIS A 109 -1.98 8.35 -7.80
C HIS A 109 -0.53 8.31 -8.26
N LYS A 110 -0.28 8.39 -9.56
CA LYS A 110 1.06 8.35 -10.16
C LYS A 110 1.98 9.44 -9.58
N MET A 111 1.51 10.69 -9.50
CA MET A 111 2.32 11.79 -8.98
C MET A 111 2.64 11.61 -7.49
N SER A 112 1.67 11.17 -6.69
CA SER A 112 1.89 10.90 -5.27
C SER A 112 2.79 9.68 -5.04
N SER A 113 2.67 8.62 -5.84
CA SER A 113 3.55 7.45 -5.80
C SER A 113 4.97 7.78 -6.24
N LEU A 114 5.16 8.57 -7.29
CA LEU A 114 6.49 9.03 -7.73
C LEU A 114 7.15 9.92 -6.67
N LEU A 115 6.40 10.89 -6.14
CA LEU A 115 6.88 11.76 -5.07
C LEU A 115 7.21 10.96 -3.82
N GLY A 116 6.34 10.03 -3.42
CA GLY A 116 6.57 9.15 -2.29
C GLY A 116 7.82 8.29 -2.46
N GLY A 117 8.03 7.70 -3.64
CA GLY A 117 9.24 6.94 -3.95
C GLY A 117 10.51 7.79 -3.90
N ALA A 118 10.46 9.01 -4.44
CA ALA A 118 11.58 9.95 -4.37
C ALA A 118 11.90 10.36 -2.92
N LEU A 119 10.88 10.65 -2.11
CA LEU A 119 11.03 10.99 -0.70
C LEU A 119 11.54 9.81 0.14
N PHE A 120 11.12 8.58 -0.17
CA PHE A 120 11.65 7.38 0.47
C PHE A 120 13.16 7.22 0.25
N ILE A 121 13.62 7.38 -1.00
CA ILE A 121 15.06 7.33 -1.32
C ILE A 121 15.81 8.49 -0.66
N ALA A 122 15.20 9.69 -0.65
CA ALA A 122 15.80 10.86 -0.02
C ALA A 122 15.94 10.71 1.49
N ASP A 123 14.99 10.04 2.17
CA ASP A 123 15.05 9.77 3.61
C ASP A 123 16.27 8.91 3.98
N ASP A 124 16.57 7.89 3.14
CA ASP A 124 17.76 7.04 3.31
C ASP A 124 19.07 7.79 3.02
N CYS A 125 19.06 8.69 2.03
CA CYS A 125 20.25 9.46 1.64
C CYS A 125 20.55 10.63 2.57
N PHE A 126 19.51 11.23 3.17
CA PHE A 126 19.59 12.44 3.99
C PHE A 126 18.82 12.29 5.32
N PRO A 127 19.20 11.32 6.18
CA PRO A 127 18.42 10.96 7.37
C PRO A 127 18.32 12.08 8.41
N GLU A 128 19.24 13.05 8.40
CA GLU A 128 19.24 14.20 9.32
C GLU A 128 18.33 15.35 8.84
N THR A 129 17.81 15.28 7.61
CA THR A 129 16.93 16.33 7.09
C THR A 129 15.53 16.17 7.70
N PRO A 130 15.04 17.17 8.44
CA PRO A 130 13.75 17.05 9.10
C PRO A 130 12.62 16.94 8.08
N TYR A 131 11.56 16.24 8.47
CA TYR A 131 10.29 16.11 7.74
C TYR A 131 10.29 15.31 6.43
N ILE A 132 11.42 14.85 5.87
CA ILE A 132 11.40 14.00 4.65
C ILE A 132 10.54 12.76 4.86
N HIS A 133 10.79 12.03 5.96
CA HIS A 133 9.99 10.88 6.36
C HIS A 133 8.48 11.18 6.47
N ALA A 134 8.12 12.32 7.07
CA ALA A 134 6.73 12.72 7.23
C ALA A 134 6.09 13.07 5.88
N ALA A 135 6.84 13.75 5.00
CA ALA A 135 6.41 14.05 3.65
C ALA A 135 6.21 12.77 2.81
N TRP A 136 7.09 11.78 2.98
CA TRP A 136 6.93 10.45 2.37
C TRP A 136 5.62 9.80 2.80
N HIS A 137 5.33 9.75 4.10
CA HIS A 137 4.05 9.22 4.60
C HIS A 137 2.84 9.98 4.07
N LEU A 138 2.91 11.31 3.96
CA LEU A 138 1.84 12.13 3.41
C LEU A 138 1.58 11.80 1.93
N ALA A 139 2.63 11.73 1.12
CA ALA A 139 2.53 11.37 -0.28
C ALA A 139 1.94 9.96 -0.45
N ALA A 140 2.40 8.99 0.36
CA ALA A 140 1.87 7.63 0.36
C ALA A 140 0.39 7.59 0.76
N ALA A 141 -0.03 8.38 1.77
CA ALA A 141 -1.42 8.45 2.19
C ALA A 141 -2.33 9.01 1.08
N ILE A 142 -1.88 10.01 0.32
CA ILE A 142 -2.59 10.53 -0.86
C ILE A 142 -2.69 9.45 -1.95
N GLY A 143 -1.60 8.72 -2.21
CA GLY A 143 -1.58 7.64 -3.20
C GLY A 143 -2.48 6.46 -2.84
N ILE A 144 -2.52 6.06 -1.58
CA ILE A 144 -3.48 5.05 -1.09
C ILE A 144 -4.91 5.60 -1.17
N GLY A 145 -5.07 6.91 -0.93
CA GLY A 145 -6.24 7.76 -1.18
C GLY A 145 -7.02 7.39 -2.43
N THR A 146 -6.29 7.35 -3.54
CA THR A 146 -6.82 7.20 -4.88
C THR A 146 -7.20 5.75 -5.20
N CYS A 147 -6.61 4.76 -4.54
CA CYS A 147 -6.91 3.33 -4.73
C CYS A 147 -8.36 2.98 -4.37
N ASN A 148 -9.02 3.75 -3.49
CA ASN A 148 -10.43 3.52 -3.16
C ASN A 148 -11.35 3.66 -4.38
N LYS A 149 -11.00 4.54 -5.33
CA LYS A 149 -11.79 4.74 -6.55
C LYS A 149 -11.75 3.53 -7.48
N LEU A 150 -10.73 2.66 -7.36
CA LEU A 150 -10.68 1.39 -8.07
C LEU A 150 -11.63 0.32 -7.50
N LEU A 151 -12.19 0.56 -6.31
CA LEU A 151 -13.11 -0.36 -5.64
C LEU A 151 -14.58 0.08 -5.76
N GLU A 152 -14.81 1.22 -6.41
CA GLU A 152 -16.11 1.69 -6.90
C GLU A 152 -16.36 1.13 -8.30
#